data_AF-A0A4Q3C3U8-F1
#
_entry.id   AF-A0A4Q3C3U8-F1
#
_cell.length_a   1.000
_cell.length_b   1.000
_cell.length_c   1.000
_cell.angle_alpha   90.00
_cell.angle_beta   90.00
_cell.angle_gamma   90.00
#
_symmetry.space_group_name_H-M   'P 1'
#
loop_
_entity.id
_entity.type
_entity.pdbx_description
1 polymer ?
#
loop_
_entity_poly.entity_id
_entity_poly.type
_entity_poly.pdbx_seq_one_letter_code
_entity_poly.pdbx_strand_id
1 'polypeptide(L)' 'LQRLTNNKLKSTTHRVVNPPRELMKNSRFSVPFFLHPKTDMDLTCLELCIDEDHPKEYTDTTAGEYLDERLREIGLKK' A
#
# COMPACT_ATOMS: atom_id res chain seq x y z
N LEU A 1 4.45 0.36 -3.32
CA LEU A 1 5.76 1.00 -3.02
C LEU A 1 6.56 0.22 -1.97
N GLN A 2 5.99 -0.10 -0.81
CA GLN A 2 6.70 -0.87 0.23
C GLN A 2 7.32 -2.16 -0.31
N ARG A 3 6.54 -2.97 -1.06
CA ARG A 3 7.02 -4.20 -1.73
C ARG A 3 8.22 -3.93 -2.65
N LEU A 4 8.06 -3.03 -3.61
CA LEU A 4 9.09 -2.66 -4.60
C LEU A 4 10.42 -2.26 -3.94
N THR A 5 10.35 -1.55 -2.82
CA THR A 5 11.53 -1.04 -2.09
C THR A 5 12.06 -2.00 -1.03
N ASN A 6 11.66 -3.28 -1.06
CA ASN A 6 12.02 -4.29 -0.05
C ASN A 6 11.94 -3.71 1.37
N ASN A 7 10.79 -3.15 1.73
CA ASN A 7 10.54 -2.58 3.05
C ASN A 7 11.36 -1.33 3.45
N LYS A 8 12.21 -0.75 2.59
CA LYS A 8 12.90 0.52 2.88
C LYS A 8 11.93 1.70 3.04
N LEU A 9 10.90 1.77 2.19
CA LEU A 9 9.79 2.73 2.36
C LEU A 9 8.57 2.03 2.98
N LYS A 10 8.08 2.52 4.11
CA LYS A 10 7.00 1.86 4.87
C LYS A 10 5.62 2.36 4.48
N SER A 11 4.69 1.44 4.27
CA SER A 11 3.26 1.68 4.13
C SER A 11 2.61 1.60 5.51
N THR A 12 2.37 2.75 6.13
CA THR A 12 1.90 2.83 7.51
C THR A 12 0.38 2.70 7.65
N THR A 13 -0.06 1.96 8.65
CA THR A 13 -1.48 1.93 9.06
C THR A 13 -1.91 3.29 9.59
N HIS A 14 -3.06 3.79 9.13
CA HIS A 14 -3.65 5.05 9.58
C HIS A 14 -5.16 4.88 9.79
N ARG A 15 -5.75 5.72 10.65
CA ARG A 15 -7.20 5.72 10.93
C ARG A 15 -7.72 7.14 11.13
N VAL A 16 -8.99 7.35 10.83
CA VAL A 16 -9.72 8.57 11.22
C VAL A 16 -10.39 8.31 12.56
N VAL A 17 -10.13 9.16 13.55
CA VAL A 17 -10.77 9.09 14.88
C VAL A 17 -11.83 10.18 15.02
N ASN A 18 -12.75 9.99 15.95
CA ASN A 18 -13.72 11.02 16.29
C ASN A 18 -12.99 12.28 16.80
N PRO A 19 -13.38 13.48 16.34
CA PRO A 19 -12.81 14.73 16.85
C PRO A 19 -13.28 15.00 18.29
N PRO A 20 -12.71 16.00 18.99
CA PRO A 20 -13.24 16.49 20.27
C PRO A 20 -14.74 16.75 20.21
N ARG A 21 -15.43 16.56 21.35
CA ARG A 21 -16.91 16.61 21.42
C ARG A 21 -17.49 17.90 20.87
N GLU A 22 -16.86 19.05 21.15
CA GLU A 22 -17.30 20.35 20.60
C GLU A 22 -17.33 20.39 19.06
N LEU A 23 -16.47 19.62 18.38
CA LEU A 23 -16.33 19.61 16.92
C LEU A 23 -17.14 18.50 16.24
N MET A 24 -17.75 17.58 17.00
CA MET A 24 -18.49 16.44 16.43
C MET A 24 -19.75 16.84 15.65
N LYS A 25 -20.25 18.07 15.83
CA LYS A 25 -21.41 18.60 15.08
C LYS A 25 -21.05 19.11 13.69
N ASN A 26 -19.76 19.18 13.36
CA ASN A 26 -19.28 19.69 12.09
C ASN A 26 -19.07 18.56 11.09
N SER A 27 -19.48 18.77 9.83
CA SER A 27 -19.20 17.83 8.75
C SER A 27 -17.71 17.79 8.41
N ARG A 28 -17.17 16.59 8.18
CA ARG A 28 -15.80 16.38 7.70
C ARG A 28 -15.82 15.84 6.28
N PHE A 29 -15.19 16.56 5.35
CA PHE A 29 -15.03 16.13 3.96
C PHE A 29 -13.56 15.76 3.69
N SER A 30 -13.33 14.75 2.85
CA SER A 30 -12.00 14.32 2.42
C SER A 30 -12.11 13.70 1.04
N VAL A 31 -11.19 14.03 0.15
CA VAL A 31 -11.13 13.49 -1.22
C VAL A 31 -9.73 12.90 -1.42
N PRO A 32 -9.48 11.64 -1.04
CA PRO A 32 -8.18 11.02 -1.22
C PRO A 32 -7.94 10.73 -2.71
N PHE A 33 -6.71 10.94 -3.16
CA PHE A 33 -6.24 10.51 -4.47
C PHE A 33 -5.30 9.32 -4.30
N PHE A 34 -5.65 8.17 -4.89
CA PHE A 34 -4.84 6.96 -4.85
C PHE A 34 -4.09 6.81 -6.17
N LEU A 35 -2.76 6.92 -6.10
CA LEU A 35 -1.89 6.73 -7.26
C LEU A 35 -1.51 5.25 -7.39
N HIS A 36 -1.76 4.69 -8.58
CA HIS A 36 -1.41 3.32 -8.89
C HIS A 36 -0.37 3.25 -10.02
N PRO A 37 0.60 2.32 -9.96
CA PRO A 37 1.39 1.95 -11.12
C PRO A 37 0.51 1.32 -12.20
N LYS A 38 1.01 1.28 -13.44
CA LYS A 38 0.35 0.55 -14.53
C LYS A 38 0.30 -0.94 -14.19
N THR A 39 -0.75 -1.63 -14.63
CA THR A 39 -1.01 -3.06 -14.32
C THR A 39 0.16 -3.98 -14.67
N ASP A 40 0.84 -3.71 -15.78
CA ASP A 40 1.97 -4.45 -16.33
C ASP A 40 3.32 -4.12 -15.67
N MET A 41 3.36 -3.13 -14.76
CA MET A 41 4.58 -2.75 -14.07
C MET A 41 5.07 -3.90 -13.18
N ASP A 42 6.34 -4.26 -13.35
CA ASP A 42 7.04 -5.20 -12.48
C ASP A 42 7.26 -4.60 -11.08
N LEU A 43 6.88 -5.37 -10.05
CA LEU A 43 7.07 -5.04 -8.63
C LEU A 43 8.13 -5.91 -7.95
N THR A 44 8.96 -6.61 -8.73
CA THR A 44 10.20 -7.25 -8.26
C THR A 44 11.00 -6.28 -7.41
N CYS A 45 11.50 -6.75 -6.27
CA CYS A 45 12.28 -5.91 -5.36
C CYS A 45 13.48 -5.29 -6.10
N LEU A 46 13.66 -3.98 -5.96
CA LEU A 46 14.80 -3.27 -6.54
C LEU A 46 16.11 -3.86 -6.00
N GLU A 47 17.08 -4.12 -6.88
CA GLU A 47 18.38 -4.69 -6.50
C GLU A 47 19.09 -3.85 -5.42
N LEU A 48 18.99 -2.51 -5.53
CA LEU A 48 19.52 -1.55 -4.55
C LEU A 48 18.87 -1.66 -3.15
N CYS A 49 17.78 -2.41 -3.03
CA CYS A 49 17.08 -2.66 -1.77
C CYS A 49 17.34 -4.07 -1.20
N ILE A 50 18.26 -4.84 -1.80
CA ILE A 50 18.63 -6.19 -1.37
C ILE A 50 20.13 -6.20 -1.03
N ASP A 51 20.46 -6.65 0.17
CA ASP A 51 21.84 -6.84 0.65
C ASP A 51 21.90 -8.00 1.65
N GLU A 52 23.09 -8.26 2.23
CA GLU A 52 23.30 -9.35 3.18
C GLU A 52 22.44 -9.21 4.45
N ASP A 53 22.18 -7.97 4.88
CA ASP A 53 21.37 -7.67 6.07
C ASP A 53 19.87 -7.59 5.74
N HIS A 54 19.52 -7.27 4.50
CA HIS A 54 18.16 -7.13 4.00
C HIS A 54 17.94 -8.01 2.77
N PRO A 55 17.80 -9.35 2.94
CA PRO A 55 17.52 -10.24 1.83
C PRO A 55 16.16 -9.92 1.21
N LYS A 56 15.94 -10.41 -0.01
CA LYS A 56 14.68 -10.23 -0.73
C LYS A 56 13.51 -10.86 0.05
N GLU A 57 12.59 -10.03 0.54
CA GLU A 57 11.46 -10.48 1.36
C GLU A 57 10.21 -10.86 0.54
N TYR A 58 10.15 -10.44 -0.72
CA TYR A 58 8.97 -10.58 -1.56
C TYR A 58 9.25 -11.39 -2.83
N THR A 59 8.30 -12.23 -3.21
CA THR A 59 8.29 -12.90 -4.51
C THR A 59 8.10 -11.89 -5.66
N ASP A 60 8.44 -12.28 -6.88
CA ASP A 60 8.22 -11.42 -8.03
C ASP A 60 6.75 -11.43 -8.43
N THR A 61 6.24 -10.25 -8.81
CA THR A 61 4.83 -10.06 -9.19
C THR A 61 4.68 -8.76 -9.95
N THR A 62 3.58 -8.63 -10.68
CA THR A 62 3.16 -7.38 -11.32
C THR A 62 2.26 -6.55 -10.41
N ALA A 63 2.11 -5.27 -10.72
CA ALA A 63 1.16 -4.39 -10.07
C ALA A 63 -0.29 -4.88 -10.16
N GLY A 64 -0.66 -5.47 -11.31
CA GLY A 64 -1.98 -6.03 -11.54
C GLY A 64 -2.28 -7.22 -10.64
N GLU A 65 -1.37 -8.18 -10.57
CA GLU A 65 -1.48 -9.37 -9.70
C GLU A 65 -1.56 -8.96 -8.23
N TYR A 66 -0.69 -8.05 -7.79
CA TYR A 66 -0.69 -7.58 -6.41
C TYR A 66 -1.99 -6.84 -6.07
N LEU A 67 -2.50 -5.97 -6.95
CA LEU A 67 -3.79 -5.31 -6.73
C LEU A 67 -4.91 -6.34 -6.60
N ASP A 68 -4.91 -7.37 -7.44
CA ASP A 68 -5.90 -8.43 -7.44
C ASP A 68 -5.89 -9.25 -6.14
N GLU A 69 -4.70 -9.65 -5.67
CA GLU A 69 -4.46 -10.28 -4.37
C GLU A 69 -5.07 -9.42 -3.24
N ARG A 70 -4.72 -8.13 -3.20
CA ARG A 70 -5.21 -7.21 -2.16
C ARG A 70 -6.73 -7.05 -2.20
N LEU A 71 -7.33 -6.96 -3.39
CA LEU A 71 -8.79 -6.85 -3.55
C LEU A 71 -9.52 -8.11 -3.06
N ARG A 72 -8.94 -9.30 -3.29
CA ARG A 72 -9.48 -10.56 -2.77
C ARG A 72 -9.39 -10.64 -1.25
N GLU A 73 -8.25 -10.30 -0.66
CA GLU A 73 -8.04 -10.33 0.80
C GLU A 73 -9.01 -9.40 1.55
N ILE A 74 -9.31 -8.22 1.00
CA ILE A 74 -10.25 -7.28 1.61
C ILE A 74 -11.72 -7.54 1.22
N GLY A 75 -12.00 -8.60 0.45
CA GLY A 75 -13.35 -9.04 0.10
C GLY A 75 -14.05 -8.21 -0.97
N LEU A 76 -13.32 -7.40 -1.75
CA LEU A 76 -13.87 -6.61 -2.85
C LEU A 76 -13.86 -7.36 -4.20
N LYS A 77 -13.19 -8.51 -4.28
CA LYS A 77 -13.18 -9.40 -5.44
C LYS A 77 -13.29 -10.86 -4.98
N LYS A 78 -14.08 -11.65 -5.70
CA LYS A 78 -14.26 -13.10 -5.46
C LYS A 78 -13.26 -13.91 -6.27
#